data_AF-A0A3B0MDJ3-F1
#
_entry.id   AF-A0A3B0MDJ3-F1
#
_cell.length_a   1.000
_cell.length_b   1.000
_cell.length_c   1.000
_cell.angle_alpha   90.00
_cell.angle_beta   90.00
_cell.angle_gamma   90.00
#
_symmetry.space_group_name_H-M   'P 1'
#
loop_
_entity.id
_entity.type
_entity.pdbx_description
1 polymer ?
#
loop_
_entity_poly.entity_id
_entity_poly.type
_entity_poly.pdbx_seq_one_letter_code
_entity_poly.pdbx_strand_id
1 'polypeptide(L)'
;MQTEVLRVLRAEARSWWRHRELRRSGDLDEARKLERQTIRRDVAYLRTALNNANAYVSCGGGGTILHLGLTTVSLYAPVERFPLASLAIRLETPLIDCRPVRDIIAFANLPKVTMDGAVDPEPWTSSSRVSLRTYLDLVERLGARIINDPRINHAR
;
A
#
# COMPACT_ATOMS: atom_id res chain seq x y z
N MET A 1 -5.28 -18.30 -4.66
CA MET A 1 -4.35 -17.15 -4.73
C MET A 1 -3.73 -17.15 -6.12
N GLN A 2 -4.00 -16.13 -6.93
CA GLN A 2 -3.81 -16.15 -8.38
C GLN A 2 -2.35 -16.48 -8.79
N THR A 3 -2.18 -17.39 -9.74
CA THR A 3 -0.87 -17.79 -10.31
C THR A 3 -0.05 -16.57 -10.76
N GLU A 4 -0.73 -15.52 -11.22
CA GLU A 4 -0.11 -14.28 -11.66
C GLU A 4 0.54 -13.48 -10.51
N VAL A 5 -0.13 -13.40 -9.35
CA VAL A 5 0.42 -12.74 -8.15
C VAL A 5 1.75 -13.41 -7.76
N LEU A 6 1.77 -14.74 -7.68
CA LEU A 6 2.97 -15.49 -7.35
C LEU A 6 4.08 -15.33 -8.39
N ARG A 7 3.73 -15.20 -9.69
CA ARG A 7 4.70 -14.94 -10.75
C ARG A 7 5.40 -13.60 -10.55
N VAL A 8 4.65 -12.55 -10.26
CA VAL A 8 5.19 -11.20 -10.00
C VAL A 8 6.08 -11.21 -8.75
N LEU A 9 5.60 -11.77 -7.63
CA LEU A 9 6.39 -11.82 -6.39
C LEU A 9 7.68 -12.64 -6.53
N ARG A 10 7.68 -13.72 -7.32
CA ARG A 10 8.89 -14.49 -7.61
C ARG A 10 9.90 -13.70 -8.43
N ALA A 11 9.43 -12.97 -9.44
CA ALA A 11 10.29 -12.12 -10.26
C ALA A 11 10.91 -11.01 -9.41
N GLU A 12 10.10 -10.38 -8.56
CA GLU A 12 10.55 -9.32 -7.67
C GLU A 12 11.53 -9.85 -6.62
N ALA A 13 11.23 -10.95 -5.94
CA ALA A 13 12.17 -11.54 -5.00
C ALA A 13 13.54 -11.82 -5.66
N ARG A 14 13.57 -12.31 -6.91
CA ARG A 14 14.83 -12.54 -7.62
C ARG A 14 15.57 -11.28 -8.06
N SER A 15 14.89 -10.13 -8.10
CA SER A 15 15.50 -8.84 -8.49
C SER A 15 16.35 -8.25 -7.37
N TRP A 16 16.09 -8.64 -6.11
CA TRP A 16 16.76 -8.11 -4.93
C TRP A 16 18.25 -8.39 -4.96
N TRP A 17 19.05 -7.34 -4.71
CA TRP A 17 20.51 -7.40 -4.82
C TRP A 17 21.10 -8.59 -4.05
N ARG A 18 20.64 -8.82 -2.80
CA ARG A 18 21.15 -9.89 -1.95
C ARG A 18 20.89 -11.28 -2.55
N HIS A 19 19.69 -11.49 -3.11
CA HIS A 19 19.34 -12.77 -3.71
C HIS A 19 20.12 -12.99 -5.02
N ARG A 20 20.31 -11.93 -5.81
CA ARG A 20 21.16 -11.97 -7.01
C ARG A 20 22.60 -12.33 -6.69
N GLU A 21 23.16 -11.72 -5.65
CA GLU A 21 24.54 -12.01 -5.21
C GLU A 21 24.70 -13.45 -4.74
N LEU A 22 23.78 -13.98 -3.93
CA LEU A 22 23.83 -15.39 -3.50
C LEU A 22 23.76 -16.35 -4.69
N ARG A 23 22.94 -16.05 -5.71
CA ARG A 23 22.88 -16.85 -6.93
C ARG A 23 24.17 -16.79 -7.73
N ARG A 24 24.80 -15.60 -7.81
CA ARG A 24 26.07 -15.40 -8.51
C ARG A 24 27.22 -16.15 -7.82
N SER A 25 27.22 -16.20 -6.49
CA SER A 25 28.21 -16.95 -5.71
C SER A 25 27.93 -18.46 -5.65
N GLY A 26 26.86 -18.96 -6.29
CA GLY A 26 26.49 -20.38 -6.30
C GLY A 26 25.72 -20.85 -5.05
N ASP A 27 25.42 -19.96 -4.10
CA ASP A 27 24.63 -20.27 -2.90
C ASP A 27 23.13 -20.26 -3.21
N LEU A 28 22.71 -21.23 -4.01
CA LEU A 28 21.35 -21.33 -4.53
C LEU A 28 20.32 -21.67 -3.43
N ASP A 29 20.73 -22.37 -2.39
CA ASP A 29 19.80 -22.81 -1.33
C ASP A 29 19.47 -21.67 -0.38
N GLU A 30 20.46 -20.86 0.03
CA GLU A 30 20.17 -19.65 0.80
C GLU A 30 19.41 -18.63 -0.04
N ALA A 31 19.75 -18.46 -1.32
CA ALA A 31 18.98 -17.62 -2.25
C ALA A 31 17.50 -18.05 -2.31
N ARG A 32 17.22 -19.35 -2.49
CA ARG A 32 15.85 -19.88 -2.53
C ARG A 32 15.12 -19.70 -1.21
N LYS A 33 15.80 -19.87 -0.08
CA LYS A 33 15.22 -19.68 1.25
C LYS A 33 14.80 -18.23 1.47
N LEU A 34 15.68 -17.27 1.18
CA LEU A 34 15.37 -15.85 1.29
C LEU A 34 14.27 -15.42 0.30
N GLU A 35 14.34 -15.86 -0.96
CA GLU A 35 13.28 -15.62 -1.96
C GLU A 35 11.91 -16.10 -1.44
N ARG A 36 11.84 -17.31 -0.87
CA ARG A 36 10.61 -17.86 -0.28
C ARG A 36 10.12 -17.07 0.93
N GLN A 37 11.04 -16.58 1.77
CA GLN A 37 10.68 -15.75 2.93
C GLN A 37 10.07 -14.42 2.48
N THR A 38 10.70 -13.73 1.53
CA THR A 38 10.19 -12.49 0.93
C THR A 38 8.80 -12.71 0.32
N ILE A 39 8.62 -13.75 -0.50
CA ILE A 39 7.32 -14.04 -1.12
C ILE A 39 6.26 -14.32 -0.05
N ARG A 40 6.57 -15.10 1.00
CA ARG A 40 5.61 -15.39 2.08
C ARG A 40 5.19 -14.13 2.83
N ARG A 41 6.15 -13.25 3.13
CA ARG A 41 5.91 -11.95 3.76
C ARG A 41 5.01 -11.08 2.89
N ASP A 42 5.33 -10.95 1.61
CA ASP A 42 4.59 -10.11 0.67
C ASP A 42 3.17 -10.64 0.43
N VAL A 43 3.00 -11.96 0.37
CA VAL A 43 1.68 -12.61 0.38
C VAL A 43 0.90 -12.28 1.66
N ALA A 44 1.56 -12.27 2.82
CA ALA A 44 0.90 -11.91 4.08
C ALA A 44 0.41 -10.46 4.04
N TYR A 45 1.22 -9.51 3.53
CA TYR A 45 0.79 -8.13 3.34
C TYR A 45 -0.40 -7.98 2.40
N LEU A 46 -0.41 -8.69 1.26
CA LEU A 46 -1.56 -8.69 0.35
C LEU A 46 -2.82 -9.23 1.01
N ARG A 47 -2.70 -10.29 1.83
CA ARG A 47 -3.84 -10.81 2.61
C ARG A 47 -4.32 -9.81 3.65
N THR A 48 -3.41 -9.11 4.32
CA THR A 48 -3.79 -8.06 5.27
C THR A 48 -4.51 -6.92 4.56
N ALA A 49 -4.04 -6.49 3.38
CA ALA A 49 -4.70 -5.46 2.59
C ALA A 49 -6.13 -5.86 2.21
N LEU A 50 -6.32 -7.11 1.76
CA LEU A 50 -7.64 -7.64 1.37
C LEU A 50 -8.62 -7.75 2.55
N ASN A 51 -8.14 -8.02 3.76
CA ASN A 51 -8.98 -8.26 4.93
C ASN A 51 -9.17 -7.02 5.81
N ASN A 52 -8.58 -5.88 5.46
CA ASN A 52 -8.65 -4.66 6.24
C ASN A 52 -9.35 -3.55 5.46
N ALA A 53 -10.55 -3.17 5.89
CA ALA A 53 -11.33 -2.09 5.28
C ALA A 53 -10.67 -0.70 5.35
N ASN A 54 -9.66 -0.53 6.21
CA ASN A 54 -8.85 0.68 6.33
C ASN A 54 -7.50 0.56 5.60
N ALA A 55 -7.25 -0.52 4.85
CA ALA A 55 -6.07 -0.61 4.01
C ALA A 55 -6.24 0.25 2.75
N TYR A 56 -5.17 0.91 2.34
CA TYR A 56 -5.12 1.72 1.12
C TYR A 56 -3.68 1.89 0.66
N VAL A 57 -3.49 2.24 -0.60
CA VAL A 57 -2.22 2.69 -1.15
C VAL A 57 -2.27 4.21 -1.27
N SER A 58 -1.22 4.90 -0.90
CA SER A 58 -1.01 6.30 -1.28
C SER A 58 0.20 6.43 -2.19
N CYS A 59 0.11 7.31 -3.18
CA CYS A 59 1.27 7.67 -4.00
C CYS A 59 1.39 9.19 -4.15
N GLY A 60 2.63 9.69 -4.15
CA GLY A 60 2.93 11.11 -4.24
C GLY A 60 4.39 11.34 -4.60
N GLY A 61 4.88 12.58 -4.45
CA GLY A 61 6.27 12.93 -4.75
C GLY A 61 7.31 12.13 -3.95
N GLY A 62 6.95 11.66 -2.74
CA GLY A 62 7.81 10.83 -1.88
C GLY A 62 7.82 9.34 -2.20
N GLY A 63 7.11 8.90 -3.24
CA GLY A 63 7.00 7.47 -3.60
C GLY A 63 5.64 6.89 -3.24
N THR A 64 5.62 5.58 -2.98
CA THR A 64 4.39 4.79 -2.80
C THR A 64 4.40 4.10 -1.44
N ILE A 65 3.27 4.15 -0.74
CA ILE A 65 3.09 3.54 0.57
C ILE A 65 1.82 2.67 0.53
N LEU A 66 1.94 1.42 0.95
CA LEU A 66 0.82 0.54 1.26
C LEU A 66 0.56 0.59 2.77
N HIS A 67 -0.61 1.10 3.15
CA HIS A 67 -1.09 1.21 4.52
C HIS A 67 -1.93 -0.01 4.86
N LEU A 68 -1.60 -0.72 5.94
CA LEU A 68 -2.20 -1.99 6.35
C LEU A 68 -2.81 -1.91 7.76
N GLY A 69 -3.13 -0.72 8.24
CA GLY A 69 -3.49 -0.45 9.64
C GLY A 69 -2.24 -0.12 10.45
N LEU A 70 -1.86 -0.98 11.41
CA LEU A 70 -0.68 -0.79 12.27
C LEU A 70 0.67 -0.91 11.53
N THR A 71 0.67 -1.20 10.24
CA THR A 71 1.89 -1.42 9.45
C THR A 71 1.80 -0.66 8.14
N THR A 72 2.93 -0.07 7.73
CA THR A 72 3.10 0.53 6.42
C THR A 72 4.26 -0.14 5.69
N VAL A 73 4.09 -0.42 4.40
CA VAL A 73 5.17 -0.89 3.52
C VAL A 73 5.39 0.16 2.45
N SER A 74 6.59 0.71 2.35
CA SER A 74 6.88 1.82 1.45
C SER A 74 8.04 1.52 0.51
N LEU A 75 8.03 2.22 -0.63
CA LEU A 75 9.13 2.27 -1.57
C LEU A 75 9.24 3.68 -2.14
N TYR A 76 10.46 4.21 -2.20
CA TYR A 76 10.78 5.47 -2.88
C TYR A 76 10.75 5.31 -4.41
N ALA A 77 9.62 4.84 -4.94
CA ALA A 77 9.40 4.65 -6.36
C ALA A 77 7.91 4.85 -6.70
N PRO A 78 7.59 5.17 -7.97
CA PRO A 78 6.22 5.15 -8.47
C PRO A 78 5.55 3.77 -8.27
N VAL A 79 4.21 3.76 -8.24
CA VAL A 79 3.40 2.56 -8.00
C VAL A 79 3.77 1.41 -8.95
N GLU A 80 4.05 1.72 -10.21
CA GLU A 80 4.42 0.76 -11.26
C GLU A 80 5.73 0.03 -10.97
N ARG A 81 6.60 0.66 -10.17
CA ARG A 81 7.90 0.11 -9.72
C ARG A 81 7.84 -0.45 -8.30
N PHE A 82 6.66 -0.47 -7.67
CA PHE A 82 6.45 -1.12 -6.39
C PHE A 82 5.47 -2.29 -6.56
N PRO A 83 5.96 -3.51 -6.91
CA PRO A 83 5.10 -4.64 -7.27
C PRO A 83 4.06 -4.99 -6.22
N LEU A 84 4.39 -4.85 -4.93
CA LEU A 84 3.45 -5.14 -3.85
C LEU A 84 2.24 -4.18 -3.85
N ALA A 85 2.47 -2.87 -3.97
CA ALA A 85 1.39 -1.89 -4.04
C ALA A 85 0.58 -2.03 -5.34
N SER A 86 1.26 -2.24 -6.48
CA SER A 86 0.60 -2.51 -7.76
C SER A 86 -0.33 -3.72 -7.68
N LEU A 87 0.13 -4.81 -7.06
CA LEU A 87 -0.68 -6.01 -6.83
C LEU A 87 -1.85 -5.75 -5.87
N ALA A 88 -1.65 -4.99 -4.78
CA ALA A 88 -2.74 -4.64 -3.87
C ALA A 88 -3.86 -3.87 -4.60
N ILE A 89 -3.50 -2.89 -5.43
CA ILE A 89 -4.47 -2.13 -6.25
C ILE A 89 -5.21 -3.04 -7.23
N ARG A 90 -4.49 -3.95 -7.89
CA ARG A 90 -5.12 -4.96 -8.77
C ARG A 90 -6.08 -5.89 -8.02
N LEU A 91 -5.89 -6.05 -6.72
CA LEU A 91 -6.73 -6.82 -5.80
C LEU A 91 -7.75 -5.91 -5.09
N GLU A 92 -8.15 -4.80 -5.72
CA GLU A 92 -9.20 -3.88 -5.27
C GLU A 92 -8.85 -3.04 -4.01
N THR A 93 -7.61 -3.05 -3.53
CA THR A 93 -7.20 -2.09 -2.49
C THR A 93 -7.30 -0.66 -3.05
N PRO A 94 -7.92 0.29 -2.31
CA PRO A 94 -8.03 1.68 -2.74
C PRO A 94 -6.66 2.32 -2.98
N LEU A 95 -6.52 3.09 -4.06
CA LEU A 95 -5.37 3.96 -4.28
C LEU A 95 -5.79 5.42 -4.16
N ILE A 96 -5.05 6.17 -3.35
CA ILE A 96 -5.10 7.62 -3.23
C ILE A 96 -3.87 8.20 -3.94
N ASP A 97 -4.08 8.72 -5.14
CA ASP A 97 -3.07 9.43 -5.90
C ASP A 97 -3.04 10.91 -5.49
N CYS A 98 -2.05 11.25 -4.68
CA CYS A 98 -1.83 12.59 -4.15
C CYS A 98 -0.96 13.47 -5.06
N ARG A 99 -0.45 12.95 -6.20
CA ARG A 99 0.39 13.75 -7.12
C ARG A 99 -0.29 15.03 -7.63
N PRO A 100 -1.62 15.09 -7.85
CA PRO A 100 -2.28 16.32 -8.26
C PRO A 100 -2.54 17.32 -7.13
N VAL A 101 -2.37 16.93 -5.86
CA VAL A 101 -2.62 17.78 -4.70
C VAL A 101 -1.63 18.93 -4.68
N ARG A 102 -2.13 20.17 -4.70
CA ARG A 102 -1.31 21.39 -4.70
C ARG A 102 -1.09 21.96 -3.32
N ASP A 103 -2.10 21.89 -2.46
CA ASP A 103 -2.02 22.37 -1.08
C ASP A 103 -1.42 21.30 -0.16
N ILE A 104 -0.09 21.20 -0.20
CA ILE A 104 0.67 20.21 0.58
C ILE A 104 0.57 20.49 2.09
N ILE A 105 0.40 21.75 2.49
CA ILE A 105 0.28 22.12 3.91
C ILE A 105 -1.07 21.65 4.44
N ALA A 106 -2.17 21.90 3.72
CA ALA A 106 -3.48 21.37 4.08
C ALA A 106 -3.48 19.84 4.10
N PHE A 107 -2.83 19.21 3.12
CA PHE A 107 -2.70 17.75 3.07
C PHE A 107 -1.94 17.18 4.28
N ALA A 108 -0.83 17.80 4.68
CA ALA A 108 -0.05 17.40 5.84
C ALA A 108 -0.80 17.58 7.17
N ASN A 109 -1.79 18.46 7.20
CA ASN A 109 -2.63 18.72 8.37
C ASN A 109 -3.89 17.85 8.44
N LEU A 110 -4.12 16.97 7.45
CA LEU A 110 -5.25 16.03 7.51
C LEU A 110 -5.10 15.03 8.66
N PRO A 111 -6.22 14.56 9.24
CA PRO A 111 -6.20 13.45 10.19
C PRO A 111 -5.71 12.16 9.52
N LYS A 112 -5.38 11.16 10.34
CA LYS A 112 -4.89 9.85 9.90
C LYS A 112 -6.04 8.88 9.76
N VAL A 113 -5.91 7.90 8.86
CA VAL A 113 -6.82 6.75 8.83
C VAL A 113 -6.63 5.92 10.10
N THR A 114 -7.73 5.53 10.73
CA THR A 114 -7.72 4.68 11.93
C THR A 114 -7.13 3.29 11.65
N MET A 115 -6.37 2.78 12.63
CA MET A 115 -5.66 1.50 12.50
C MET A 115 -6.48 0.32 13.05
N ASP A 116 -7.33 0.59 14.03
CA ASP A 116 -8.13 -0.38 14.81
C ASP A 116 -9.64 -0.11 14.74
N GLY A 117 -10.05 0.96 14.03
CA GLY A 117 -11.45 1.34 13.87
C GLY A 117 -11.90 2.46 14.82
N ALA A 118 -11.08 2.84 15.82
CA ALA A 118 -11.40 3.96 16.71
C ALA A 118 -11.29 5.30 15.95
N VAL A 119 -12.34 6.11 16.02
CA VAL A 119 -12.43 7.42 15.37
C VAL A 119 -12.53 8.50 16.43
N ASP A 120 -11.73 9.56 16.29
CA ASP A 120 -11.75 10.71 17.17
C ASP A 120 -12.90 11.68 16.80
N PRO A 121 -13.52 12.35 17.78
CA PRO A 121 -14.55 13.35 17.51
C PRO A 121 -13.96 14.62 16.87
N GLU A 122 -14.81 15.40 16.22
CA GLU A 122 -14.46 16.74 15.74
C GLU A 122 -14.25 17.73 16.91
N PRO A 123 -13.43 18.79 16.74
CA PRO A 123 -12.66 19.13 15.54
C PRO A 123 -11.40 18.27 15.37
N TRP A 124 -11.11 17.87 14.12
CA TRP A 124 -9.95 17.03 13.82
C TRP A 124 -8.66 17.83 13.63
N THR A 125 -7.55 17.19 14.00
CA THR A 125 -6.17 17.66 13.78
C THR A 125 -5.37 16.59 13.03
N SER A 126 -4.11 16.89 12.69
CA SER A 126 -3.19 15.90 12.11
C SER A 126 -2.86 14.71 13.02
N SER A 127 -3.21 14.80 14.31
CA SER A 127 -3.09 13.72 15.28
C SER A 127 -4.37 12.90 15.44
N SER A 128 -5.50 13.38 14.92
CA SER A 128 -6.78 12.69 15.00
C SER A 128 -6.82 11.49 14.07
N ARG A 129 -7.65 10.49 14.42
CA ARG A 129 -7.94 9.30 13.63
C ARG A 129 -9.35 9.36 13.07
N VAL A 130 -9.51 9.08 11.79
CA VAL A 130 -10.80 9.04 11.10
C VAL A 130 -10.94 7.74 10.31
N SER A 131 -12.17 7.42 9.90
CA SER A 131 -12.40 6.28 9.00
C SER A 131 -11.72 6.50 7.64
N LEU A 132 -11.38 5.42 6.93
CA LEU A 132 -10.86 5.55 5.57
C LEU A 132 -11.84 6.34 4.67
N ARG A 133 -13.14 6.09 4.80
CA ARG A 133 -14.17 6.80 4.04
C ARG A 133 -14.12 8.31 4.25
N THR A 134 -14.04 8.75 5.49
CA THR A 134 -13.88 10.17 5.84
C THR A 134 -12.58 10.73 5.28
N TYR A 135 -11.47 9.99 5.40
CA TYR A 135 -10.19 10.43 4.87
C TYR A 135 -10.23 10.60 3.34
N LEU A 136 -10.91 9.71 2.61
CA LEU A 136 -11.11 9.80 1.17
C LEU A 136 -11.83 11.09 0.77
N ASP A 137 -12.89 11.48 1.50
CA ASP A 137 -13.60 12.74 1.25
C ASP A 137 -12.66 13.96 1.43
N LEU A 138 -11.80 13.92 2.45
CA LEU A 138 -10.86 15.01 2.75
C LEU A 138 -9.76 15.15 1.69
N VAL A 139 -9.14 14.05 1.27
CA VAL A 139 -8.06 14.08 0.26
C VAL A 139 -8.60 14.44 -1.13
N GLU A 140 -9.80 13.98 -1.48
CA GLU A 140 -10.45 14.30 -2.75
C GLU A 140 -10.75 15.81 -2.86
N ARG A 141 -11.20 16.44 -1.77
CA ARG A 141 -11.38 17.91 -1.69
C ARG A 141 -10.09 18.69 -1.91
N LEU A 142 -8.93 18.09 -1.60
CA LEU A 142 -7.61 18.67 -1.89
C LEU A 142 -7.09 18.33 -3.30
N GLY A 143 -7.87 17.61 -4.10
CA GLY A 143 -7.56 17.27 -5.49
C GLY A 143 -6.88 15.91 -5.69
N ALA A 144 -6.84 15.05 -4.66
CA ALA A 144 -6.37 13.68 -4.83
C ALA A 144 -7.32 12.90 -5.77
N ARG A 145 -6.77 11.93 -6.52
CA ARG A 145 -7.56 11.01 -7.35
C ARG A 145 -7.66 9.67 -6.66
N ILE A 146 -8.84 9.07 -6.69
CA ILE A 146 -9.11 7.79 -6.03
C ILE A 146 -9.36 6.71 -7.09
N ILE A 147 -8.69 5.58 -6.96
CA ILE A 147 -8.93 4.36 -7.75
C ILE A 147 -9.41 3.26 -6.79
N ASN A 148 -10.31 2.39 -7.27
CA ASN A 148 -11.02 1.40 -6.45
C ASN A 148 -11.71 2.05 -5.24
N ASP A 149 -12.46 3.13 -5.51
CA ASP A 149 -13.12 3.88 -4.45
C ASP A 149 -14.14 3.01 -3.70
N PRO A 150 -13.91 2.68 -2.42
CA PRO A 150 -14.82 1.83 -1.65
C PRO A 150 -16.16 2.52 -1.38
N ARG A 151 -16.27 3.84 -1.59
CA ARG A 151 -17.53 4.61 -1.45
C ARG A 151 -18.50 4.34 -2.60
N ILE A 152 -18.00 3.95 -3.77
CA ILE A 152 -18.76 3.81 -5.02
C ILE A 152 -19.26 2.37 -5.22
N ASN A 153 -18.71 1.40 -4.48
CA ASN A 153 -19.16 0.01 -4.57
C ASN A 153 -20.51 -0.20 -3.86
N HIS A 154 -21.57 -0.10 -4.67
CA HIS A 154 -22.87 -0.73 -4.45
C HIS A 154 -22.71 -2.24 -4.22
N ALA A 155 -23.61 -2.78 -3.39
CA ALA A 155 -23.88 -4.20 -3.14
C ALA A 155 -23.33 -5.17 -4.21
N ARG A 156 -22.50 -6.12 -3.78
CA ARG A 156 -22.41 -7.44 -4.41
C ARG A 156 -23.16 -8.44 -3.54
#